data_AF-A0AA42YJL8-F1
#
_entry.id   AF-A0AA42YJL8-F1
#
_cell.length_a   1.000
_cell.length_b   1.000
_cell.length_c   1.000
_cell.angle_alpha   90.00
_cell.angle_beta   90.00
_cell.angle_gamma   90.00
#
_symmetry.space_group_name_H-M   'P 1'
#
loop_
_entity.id
_entity.type
_entity.pdbx_description
1 polymer ?
#
loop_
_entity_poly.entity_id
_entity_poly.type
_entity_poly.pdbx_seq_one_letter_code
_entity_poly.pdbx_strand_id
1 'polypeptide(L)'
;GVFEDVSKRAGIEEQPGGALGVVALDLDGDGWTDVYVANDQVPNKLWRSDGRGGFVDDALISGVGVNEAGAPEASMGLVIADLTGDGAADIFISHLTGETNTLYRQQPGGFFEDATRWSGAGLPSFPATGFGIAAEDFDLDGWPDLFVANGAVKRIESQRDAGDPLPLRQADQVFRNVGGGRFAEVTATAGEALRAVDVSRGVAAGDVDNDGAGDLAMSNNGGPARLLLNRTPGRGRWLGVAPRPPSGVAWSGATVTVEAPRDGANRPAGRVATDGSYASARDPRVLLGLGAEPEIAGVRIRWTDGRARRLRSPPLDRYLVVPAPESRPVRAAP
;
A
#
# COMPACT_ATOMS: atom_id res chain seq x y z
N GLY A 1 -23.29 19.94 2.89
CA GLY A 1 -21.94 20.51 2.99
C GLY A 1 -21.66 21.31 1.73
N VAL A 2 -20.78 22.30 1.81
CA VAL A 2 -20.22 23.00 0.65
C VAL A 2 -18.71 22.72 0.61
N PHE A 3 -18.13 22.67 -0.58
CA PHE A 3 -16.68 22.55 -0.74
C PHE A 3 -16.06 23.95 -0.73
N GLU A 4 -14.91 24.10 -0.09
CA GLU A 4 -14.07 25.30 -0.11
C GLU A 4 -12.69 24.90 -0.62
N ASP A 5 -12.16 25.62 -1.60
CA ASP A 5 -10.78 25.45 -2.04
C ASP A 5 -9.84 26.15 -1.06
N VAL A 6 -9.02 25.37 -0.37
CA VAL A 6 -8.05 25.86 0.60
C VAL A 6 -6.62 25.68 0.13
N SER A 7 -6.39 25.24 -1.12
CA SER A 7 -5.06 24.82 -1.62
C SER A 7 -4.00 25.92 -1.47
N LYS A 8 -4.37 27.16 -1.79
CA LYS A 8 -3.52 28.34 -1.58
C LYS A 8 -3.21 28.60 -0.11
N ARG A 9 -4.24 28.59 0.75
CA ARG A 9 -4.08 28.85 2.20
C ARG A 9 -3.28 27.74 2.88
N ALA A 10 -3.42 26.52 2.38
CA ALA A 10 -2.71 25.33 2.83
C ALA A 10 -1.24 25.29 2.37
N GLY A 11 -0.85 26.13 1.41
CA GLY A 11 0.53 26.22 0.90
C GLY A 11 0.89 25.20 -0.19
N ILE A 12 -0.05 24.32 -0.58
CA ILE A 12 0.18 23.26 -1.57
C ILE A 12 0.27 23.83 -3.00
N GLU A 13 -0.56 24.82 -3.32
CA GLU A 13 -0.66 25.39 -4.69
C GLU A 13 0.65 26.01 -5.19
N GLU A 14 1.53 26.42 -4.27
CA GLU A 14 2.79 27.10 -4.59
C GLU A 14 3.86 26.15 -5.18
N GLN A 15 3.65 24.82 -5.13
CA GLN A 15 4.61 23.84 -5.67
C GLN A 15 3.92 22.77 -6.54
N PRO A 16 3.48 23.11 -7.76
CA PRO A 16 2.82 22.16 -8.65
C PRO A 16 3.77 21.02 -9.06
N GLY A 17 3.21 19.84 -9.30
CA GLY A 17 3.92 18.64 -9.74
C GLY A 17 3.07 17.73 -10.62
N GLY A 18 3.71 16.79 -11.32
CA GLY A 18 3.05 15.78 -12.15
C GLY A 18 2.45 14.65 -11.31
N ALA A 19 1.52 14.96 -10.41
CA ALA A 19 0.99 14.02 -9.43
C ALA A 19 0.20 12.87 -10.10
N LEU A 20 0.63 11.62 -9.86
CA LEU A 20 0.00 10.41 -10.39
C LEU A 20 -0.48 9.44 -9.30
N GLY A 21 0.01 9.59 -8.07
CA GLY A 21 -0.42 8.81 -6.91
C GLY A 21 -0.43 9.65 -5.64
N VAL A 22 -1.37 9.37 -4.73
CA VAL A 22 -1.53 10.09 -3.47
C VAL A 22 -1.92 9.14 -2.35
N VAL A 23 -1.29 9.31 -1.18
CA VAL A 23 -1.69 8.66 0.07
C VAL A 23 -1.71 9.70 1.18
N ALA A 24 -2.75 9.65 2.01
CA ALA A 24 -2.89 10.48 3.19
C ALA A 24 -2.75 9.62 4.45
N LEU A 25 -1.67 9.82 5.20
CA LEU A 25 -1.35 9.06 6.40
C LEU A 25 -0.46 9.91 7.32
N ASP A 26 -0.59 9.71 8.63
CA ASP A 26 0.35 10.25 9.62
C ASP A 26 1.70 9.50 9.49
N LEU A 27 2.70 10.12 8.87
CA LEU A 27 3.97 9.47 8.51
C LEU A 27 5.12 9.81 9.46
N ASP A 28 4.92 10.69 10.44
CA ASP A 28 5.90 10.94 11.52
C ASP A 28 5.37 10.54 12.91
N GLY A 29 4.08 10.20 13.00
CA GLY A 29 3.43 9.76 14.23
C GLY A 29 3.04 10.92 15.14
N ASP A 30 2.96 12.15 14.63
CA ASP A 30 2.61 13.34 15.41
C ASP A 30 1.10 13.50 15.66
N GLY A 31 0.30 12.64 15.02
CA GLY A 31 -1.16 12.61 15.12
C GLY A 31 -1.89 13.42 14.05
N TRP A 32 -1.18 14.08 13.14
CA TRP A 32 -1.74 14.80 12.00
C TRP A 32 -1.57 14.00 10.72
N THR A 33 -2.54 14.15 9.80
CA THR A 33 -2.48 13.47 8.51
C THR A 33 -1.57 14.24 7.55
N ASP A 34 -0.52 13.58 7.08
CA ASP A 34 0.34 14.07 6.01
C ASP A 34 -0.19 13.61 4.65
N VAL A 35 0.34 14.22 3.58
CA VAL A 35 0.01 13.82 2.20
C VAL A 35 1.29 13.52 1.43
N TYR A 36 1.49 12.26 1.08
CA TYR A 36 2.55 11.84 0.17
C TYR A 36 2.04 11.80 -1.26
N VAL A 37 2.79 12.38 -2.20
CA VAL A 37 2.44 12.50 -3.61
C VAL A 37 3.57 11.95 -4.47
N ALA A 38 3.25 10.90 -5.24
CA ALA A 38 4.09 10.37 -6.30
C ALA A 38 3.96 11.27 -7.54
N ASN A 39 5.09 11.84 -7.96
CA ASN A 39 5.19 12.73 -9.11
C ASN A 39 5.97 12.10 -10.27
N ASP A 40 5.52 12.39 -11.48
CA ASP A 40 6.19 12.00 -12.72
C ASP A 40 7.38 12.94 -13.04
N GLN A 41 8.60 12.39 -13.06
CA GLN A 41 9.86 13.02 -13.50
C GLN A 41 10.30 14.27 -12.73
N VAL A 42 9.65 14.59 -11.62
CA VAL A 42 10.05 15.62 -10.66
C VAL A 42 10.03 15.02 -9.26
N PRO A 43 10.73 15.62 -8.28
CA PRO A 43 10.76 15.05 -6.94
C PRO A 43 9.34 14.82 -6.39
N ASN A 44 9.17 13.70 -5.70
CA ASN A 44 7.96 13.41 -4.93
C ASN A 44 7.76 14.47 -3.84
N LYS A 45 6.53 14.61 -3.36
CA LYS A 45 6.18 15.57 -2.30
C LYS A 45 5.71 14.84 -1.06
N LEU A 46 6.10 15.33 0.10
CA LEU A 46 5.62 14.88 1.40
C LEU A 46 5.17 16.13 2.13
N TRP A 47 3.87 16.40 2.02
CA TRP A 47 3.24 17.52 2.67
C TRP A 47 2.99 17.17 4.13
N ARG A 48 3.88 17.63 5.00
CA ARG A 48 3.75 17.52 6.47
C ARG A 48 2.72 18.52 6.96
N SER A 49 1.75 18.05 7.73
CA SER A 49 0.71 18.91 8.30
C SER A 49 1.24 19.71 9.49
N ASP A 50 0.86 20.98 9.60
CA ASP A 50 1.15 21.80 10.79
C ASP A 50 0.08 21.70 11.90
N GLY A 51 -0.95 20.86 11.68
CA GLY A 51 -2.11 20.70 12.57
C GLY A 51 -3.07 21.90 12.61
N ARG A 52 -2.80 22.95 11.84
CA ARG A 52 -3.57 24.21 11.74
C ARG A 52 -4.16 24.41 10.33
N GLY A 53 -3.96 23.44 9.45
CA GLY A 53 -4.47 23.42 8.08
C GLY A 53 -3.47 23.94 7.04
N GLY A 54 -2.22 24.17 7.44
CA GLY A 54 -1.09 24.41 6.54
C GLY A 54 -0.26 23.15 6.32
N PHE A 55 0.49 23.13 5.23
CA PHE A 55 1.42 22.05 4.88
C PHE A 55 2.80 22.60 4.50
N VAL A 56 3.83 21.82 4.79
CA VAL A 56 5.20 22.07 4.36
C VAL A 56 5.69 20.85 3.57
N ASP A 57 6.28 21.07 2.40
CA ASP A 57 6.93 19.98 1.67
C ASP A 57 8.26 19.62 2.33
N ASP A 58 8.34 18.39 2.83
CA ASP A 58 9.48 17.84 3.56
C ASP A 58 10.16 16.67 2.81
N ALA A 59 9.73 16.34 1.58
CA ALA A 59 10.15 15.10 0.92
C ALA A 59 11.66 14.94 0.78
N LEU A 60 12.38 16.01 0.44
CA LEU A 60 13.84 15.95 0.29
C LEU A 60 14.57 15.76 1.62
N ILE A 61 14.06 16.36 2.69
CA ILE A 61 14.65 16.29 4.03
C ILE A 61 14.33 14.94 4.69
N SER A 62 13.10 14.47 4.53
CA SER A 62 12.64 13.16 4.98
C SER A 62 13.22 11.98 4.17
N GLY A 63 13.87 12.23 3.02
CA GLY A 63 14.53 11.18 2.23
C GLY A 63 13.63 10.42 1.24
N VAL A 64 12.47 10.97 0.88
CA VAL A 64 11.45 10.33 0.03
C VAL A 64 11.15 11.10 -1.26
N GLY A 65 11.93 12.14 -1.57
CA GLY A 65 11.73 12.99 -2.74
C GLY A 65 12.39 12.48 -4.03
N VAL A 66 13.50 11.74 -3.91
CA VAL A 66 14.36 11.28 -5.02
C VAL A 66 14.99 9.94 -4.66
N ASN A 67 15.52 9.21 -5.64
CA ASN A 67 16.21 7.94 -5.38
C ASN A 67 17.59 8.12 -4.72
N GLU A 68 18.26 7.02 -4.38
CA GLU A 68 19.61 6.97 -3.77
C GLU A 68 20.66 7.83 -4.51
N ALA A 69 20.53 7.99 -5.84
CA ALA A 69 21.43 8.79 -6.65
C ALA A 69 21.07 10.30 -6.67
N GLY A 70 20.03 10.71 -5.94
CA GLY A 70 19.53 12.07 -5.92
C GLY A 70 18.73 12.46 -7.17
N ALA A 71 18.28 11.49 -7.96
CA ALA A 71 17.54 11.73 -9.19
C ALA A 71 16.01 11.60 -8.97
N PRO A 72 15.20 12.52 -9.49
CA PRO A 72 13.76 12.30 -9.59
C PRO A 72 13.46 11.20 -10.61
N GLU A 73 12.39 10.45 -10.36
CA GLU A 73 11.95 9.31 -11.17
C GLU A 73 10.50 9.54 -11.61
N ALA A 74 10.02 8.76 -12.59
CA ALA A 74 8.66 8.80 -13.09
C ALA A 74 7.70 8.04 -12.16
N SER A 75 7.46 8.57 -10.95
CA SER A 75 6.63 7.93 -9.94
C SER A 75 5.17 7.89 -10.38
N MET A 76 4.57 6.69 -10.38
CA MET A 76 3.18 6.48 -10.80
C MET A 76 2.32 6.01 -9.62
N GLY A 77 2.23 4.70 -9.40
CA GLY A 77 1.50 4.14 -8.27
C GLY A 77 2.37 4.12 -7.02
N LEU A 78 1.71 4.10 -5.86
CA LEU A 78 2.40 3.85 -4.59
C LEU A 78 1.56 3.03 -3.62
N VAL A 79 2.21 2.29 -2.74
CA VAL A 79 1.58 1.69 -1.57
C VAL A 79 2.38 2.04 -0.34
N ILE A 80 1.68 2.14 0.79
CA ILE A 80 2.31 2.26 2.09
C ILE A 80 1.94 1.01 2.88
N ALA A 81 2.90 0.28 3.43
CA ALA A 81 2.68 -0.93 4.22
C ALA A 81 3.89 -1.23 5.10
N ASP A 82 3.73 -2.08 6.11
CA ASP A 82 4.86 -2.61 6.88
C ASP A 82 5.51 -3.75 6.07
N LEU A 83 6.43 -3.39 5.16
CA LEU A 83 7.08 -4.33 4.24
C LEU A 83 8.29 -4.98 4.90
N THR A 84 8.85 -4.35 5.93
CA THR A 84 10.03 -4.80 6.66
C THR A 84 9.72 -5.56 7.95
N GLY A 85 8.47 -5.51 8.42
CA GLY A 85 7.98 -6.22 9.60
C GLY A 85 8.44 -5.59 10.91
N ASP A 86 8.96 -4.35 10.88
CA ASP A 86 9.35 -3.61 12.06
C ASP A 86 8.23 -2.71 12.60
N GLY A 87 7.09 -2.68 11.92
CA GLY A 87 5.90 -1.92 12.27
C GLY A 87 5.92 -0.46 11.90
N ALA A 88 6.91 -0.06 11.11
CA ALA A 88 6.92 1.22 10.42
C ALA A 88 6.14 1.14 9.09
N ALA A 89 5.78 2.30 8.56
CA ALA A 89 5.06 2.48 7.31
C ALA A 89 6.06 2.71 6.17
N ASP A 90 6.49 1.64 5.52
CA ASP A 90 7.36 1.69 4.34
C ASP A 90 6.56 2.13 3.10
N ILE A 91 7.22 2.82 2.16
CA ILE A 91 6.61 3.28 0.91
C ILE A 91 7.24 2.52 -0.26
N PHE A 92 6.41 1.91 -1.10
CA PHE A 92 6.84 1.28 -2.34
C PHE A 92 6.21 1.98 -3.54
N ILE A 93 7.01 2.33 -4.54
CA ILE A 93 6.61 3.19 -5.67
C ILE A 93 6.99 2.50 -6.98
N SER A 94 6.10 2.61 -7.97
CA SER A 94 6.32 2.11 -9.33
C SER A 94 6.81 3.21 -10.26
N HIS A 95 7.69 2.83 -11.18
CA HIS A 95 8.40 3.77 -12.05
C HIS A 95 8.44 3.36 -13.52
N LEU A 96 9.01 4.23 -14.36
CA LEU A 96 9.11 4.01 -15.81
C LEU A 96 10.18 2.98 -16.14
N THR A 97 10.06 2.33 -17.30
CA THR A 97 11.13 1.47 -17.82
C THR A 97 12.46 2.21 -17.87
N GLY A 98 13.50 1.59 -17.31
CA GLY A 98 14.82 2.19 -17.12
C GLY A 98 15.03 2.80 -15.73
N GLU A 99 14.01 2.77 -14.87
CA GLU A 99 14.07 3.16 -13.46
C GLU A 99 13.70 1.94 -12.60
N THR A 100 14.22 1.87 -11.38
CA THR A 100 13.85 0.80 -10.44
C THR A 100 12.57 1.16 -9.70
N ASN A 101 11.75 0.19 -9.32
CA ASN A 101 10.67 0.41 -8.36
C ASN A 101 11.28 0.66 -6.99
N THR A 102 10.94 1.79 -6.38
CA THR A 102 11.66 2.31 -5.21
C THR A 102 10.99 1.86 -3.92
N LEU A 103 11.79 1.33 -2.98
CA LEU A 103 11.38 1.02 -1.62
C LEU A 103 12.01 2.04 -0.67
N TYR A 104 11.21 2.95 -0.13
CA TYR A 104 11.60 3.78 1.01
C TYR A 104 11.25 3.08 2.31
N ARG A 105 12.27 2.65 3.05
CA ARG A 105 12.10 2.07 4.38
C ARG A 105 12.02 3.18 5.41
N GLN A 106 10.99 3.15 6.24
CA GLN A 106 10.82 4.16 7.27
C GLN A 106 11.82 3.97 8.40
N GLN A 107 12.38 5.09 8.86
CA GLN A 107 13.29 5.21 9.99
C GLN A 107 12.62 5.99 11.13
N PRO A 108 13.14 5.91 12.37
CA PRO A 108 12.62 6.69 13.49
C PRO A 108 12.56 8.19 13.19
N GLY A 109 11.49 8.85 13.67
CA GLY A 109 11.32 10.29 13.54
C GLY A 109 10.78 10.77 12.20
N GLY A 110 10.22 9.87 11.39
CA GLY A 110 9.59 10.22 10.11
C GLY A 110 10.57 10.37 8.94
N PHE A 111 11.82 9.95 9.10
CA PHE A 111 12.80 9.87 8.01
C PHE A 111 12.68 8.54 7.27
N PHE A 112 13.27 8.48 6.09
CA PHE A 112 13.27 7.28 5.26
C PHE A 112 14.64 7.06 4.62
N GLU A 113 14.96 5.79 4.39
CA GLU A 113 16.10 5.38 3.58
C GLU A 113 15.63 4.72 2.28
N ASP A 114 16.30 4.99 1.17
CA ASP A 114 16.13 4.21 -0.05
C ASP A 114 16.77 2.82 0.15
N ALA A 115 15.91 1.81 0.32
CA ALA A 115 16.29 0.41 0.51
C ALA A 115 16.23 -0.40 -0.80
N THR A 116 15.99 0.23 -1.94
CA THR A 116 15.69 -0.41 -3.22
C THR A 116 16.76 -1.41 -3.63
N ARG A 117 18.03 -1.02 -3.52
CA ARG A 117 19.18 -1.85 -3.88
C ARG A 117 19.23 -3.17 -3.12
N TRP A 118 18.79 -3.18 -1.86
CA TRP A 118 18.85 -4.34 -0.98
C TRP A 118 17.54 -5.12 -0.94
N SER A 119 16.44 -4.51 -1.40
CA SER A 119 15.11 -5.11 -1.43
C SER A 119 15.00 -6.33 -2.35
N GLY A 120 15.78 -6.41 -3.42
CA GLY A 120 15.60 -7.44 -4.45
C GLY A 120 14.44 -7.18 -5.43
N ALA A 121 13.61 -6.16 -5.20
CA ALA A 121 12.53 -5.75 -6.11
C ALA A 121 12.99 -4.76 -7.20
N GLY A 122 14.08 -4.01 -6.97
CA GLY A 122 14.54 -2.96 -7.89
C GLY A 122 15.01 -3.46 -9.26
N LEU A 123 16.03 -4.33 -9.30
CA LEU A 123 16.58 -4.80 -10.59
C LEU A 123 15.55 -5.56 -11.46
N PRO A 124 14.70 -6.44 -10.92
CA PRO A 124 13.69 -7.10 -11.73
C PRO A 124 12.62 -6.16 -12.30
N SER A 125 12.33 -5.01 -11.67
CA SER A 125 11.35 -4.06 -12.19
C SER A 125 11.89 -3.14 -13.29
N PHE A 126 13.21 -2.97 -13.36
CA PHE A 126 13.90 -2.11 -14.34
C PHE A 126 13.44 -2.22 -15.81
N PRO A 127 13.15 -3.41 -16.37
CA PRO A 127 12.72 -3.54 -17.77
C PRO A 127 11.23 -3.23 -18.02
N ALA A 128 10.44 -2.94 -16.99
CA ALA A 128 8.99 -2.73 -17.08
C ALA A 128 8.58 -1.29 -16.72
N THR A 129 7.42 -0.83 -17.18
CA THR A 129 6.81 0.43 -16.74
C THR A 129 5.68 0.06 -15.78
N GLY A 130 5.87 0.34 -14.49
CA GLY A 130 4.92 -0.02 -13.45
C GLY A 130 3.88 1.07 -13.20
N PHE A 131 2.64 0.68 -12.94
CA PHE A 131 1.52 1.56 -12.61
C PHE A 131 0.95 1.16 -11.25
N GLY A 132 -0.20 0.48 -11.22
CA GLY A 132 -0.83 0.10 -9.98
C GLY A 132 0.03 -0.89 -9.19
N ILE A 133 -0.01 -0.74 -7.87
CA ILE A 133 0.66 -1.64 -6.93
C ILE A 133 -0.37 -2.15 -5.92
N ALA A 134 -0.29 -3.44 -5.59
CA ALA A 134 -0.98 -4.01 -4.44
C ALA A 134 0.05 -4.60 -3.48
N ALA A 135 -0.11 -4.32 -2.19
CA ALA A 135 0.63 -4.96 -1.10
C ALA A 135 -0.33 -5.85 -0.32
N GLU A 136 -0.20 -7.17 -0.44
CA GLU A 136 -1.04 -8.17 0.22
C GLU A 136 -0.22 -9.40 0.56
N ASP A 137 -0.53 -10.06 1.67
CA ASP A 137 0.06 -11.34 2.05
C ASP A 137 -0.65 -12.47 1.27
N PHE A 138 -0.15 -12.82 0.07
CA PHE A 138 -0.89 -13.72 -0.84
C PHE A 138 -0.83 -15.18 -0.42
N ASP A 139 0.19 -15.58 0.34
CA ASP A 139 0.36 -16.95 0.86
C ASP A 139 0.04 -17.09 2.36
N LEU A 140 -0.35 -15.99 3.00
CA LEU A 140 -0.70 -15.89 4.42
C LEU A 140 0.47 -16.22 5.36
N ASP A 141 1.71 -16.00 4.94
CA ASP A 141 2.91 -16.25 5.74
C ASP A 141 3.23 -15.14 6.76
N GLY A 142 2.46 -14.06 6.74
CA GLY A 142 2.55 -12.91 7.64
C GLY A 142 3.34 -11.74 7.08
N TRP A 143 3.84 -11.84 5.85
CA TRP A 143 4.58 -10.78 5.17
C TRP A 143 3.81 -10.28 3.94
N PRO A 144 3.55 -8.97 3.82
CA PRO A 144 2.93 -8.45 2.61
C PRO A 144 3.85 -8.62 1.40
N ASP A 145 3.36 -9.35 0.39
CA ASP A 145 3.94 -9.46 -0.95
C ASP A 145 3.55 -8.23 -1.79
N LEU A 146 4.18 -8.07 -2.95
CA LEU A 146 3.85 -7.01 -3.90
C LEU A 146 3.39 -7.58 -5.24
N PHE A 147 2.34 -6.99 -5.79
CA PHE A 147 1.97 -7.11 -7.20
C PHE A 147 2.13 -5.75 -7.88
N VAL A 148 2.72 -5.73 -9.08
CA VAL A 148 2.89 -4.52 -9.90
C VAL A 148 2.24 -4.73 -11.25
N ALA A 149 1.25 -3.90 -11.55
CA ALA A 149 0.59 -3.82 -12.86
C ALA A 149 1.51 -3.07 -13.84
N ASN A 150 1.86 -3.70 -14.95
CA ASN A 150 2.81 -3.15 -15.91
C ASN A 150 2.19 -2.89 -17.29
N GLY A 151 2.71 -1.89 -17.98
CA GLY A 151 2.40 -1.66 -19.39
C GLY A 151 3.05 -0.39 -19.90
N ALA A 152 3.76 -0.46 -21.02
CA ALA A 152 4.58 0.63 -21.50
C ALA A 152 3.77 1.89 -21.86
N VAL A 153 4.45 3.03 -21.85
CA VAL A 153 3.95 4.32 -22.35
C VAL A 153 4.60 4.74 -23.67
N LYS A 154 5.65 4.03 -24.08
CA LYS A 154 6.33 4.17 -25.38
C LYS A 154 6.18 2.87 -26.16
N ARG A 155 5.99 2.98 -27.48
CA ARG A 155 5.83 1.82 -28.37
C ARG A 155 7.05 0.91 -28.27
N ILE A 156 6.78 -0.39 -28.08
CA ILE A 156 7.77 -1.44 -28.06
C ILE A 156 7.97 -1.91 -29.51
N GLU A 157 9.15 -1.67 -30.07
CA GLU A 157 9.38 -1.88 -31.50
C GLU A 157 9.25 -3.34 -31.92
N SER A 158 9.67 -4.28 -31.09
CA SER A 158 9.49 -5.71 -31.39
C SER A 158 8.01 -6.11 -31.49
N GLN A 159 7.12 -5.51 -30.70
CA GLN A 159 5.67 -5.75 -30.80
C GLN A 159 5.08 -5.06 -32.03
N ARG A 160 5.51 -3.84 -32.33
CA ARG A 160 5.11 -3.12 -33.54
C ARG A 160 5.49 -3.91 -34.80
N ASP A 161 6.73 -4.38 -34.86
CA ASP A 161 7.26 -5.12 -36.01
C ASP A 161 6.57 -6.49 -36.17
N ALA A 162 6.10 -7.08 -35.06
CA ALA A 162 5.23 -8.25 -35.05
C ALA A 162 3.76 -7.96 -35.42
N GLY A 163 3.41 -6.70 -35.67
CA GLY A 163 2.06 -6.28 -36.07
C GLY A 163 1.06 -6.10 -34.92
N ASP A 164 1.53 -5.96 -33.67
CA ASP A 164 0.65 -5.68 -32.53
C ASP A 164 -0.04 -4.32 -32.71
N PRO A 165 -1.39 -4.24 -32.70
CA PRO A 165 -2.13 -2.98 -32.82
C PRO A 165 -1.92 -2.04 -31.63
N LEU A 166 -1.54 -2.57 -30.46
CA LEU A 166 -1.24 -1.82 -29.24
C LEU A 166 0.11 -2.28 -28.67
N PRO A 167 1.25 -1.88 -29.28
CA PRO A 167 2.58 -2.39 -28.96
C PRO A 167 3.12 -1.76 -27.68
N LEU A 168 2.42 -1.97 -26.57
CA LEU A 168 2.69 -1.41 -25.24
C LEU A 168 2.60 -2.49 -24.15
N ARG A 169 2.41 -3.76 -24.53
CA ARG A 169 2.10 -4.83 -23.59
C ARG A 169 3.32 -5.21 -22.78
N GLN A 170 3.19 -5.34 -21.47
CA GLN A 170 4.24 -5.85 -20.60
C GLN A 170 3.64 -6.89 -19.65
N ALA A 171 4.48 -7.79 -19.13
CA ALA A 171 4.06 -8.71 -18.09
C ALA A 171 3.95 -7.96 -16.76
N ASP A 172 2.87 -8.20 -16.02
CA ASP A 172 2.78 -7.80 -14.62
C ASP A 172 3.81 -8.57 -13.79
N GLN A 173 4.09 -8.09 -12.58
CA GLN A 173 5.09 -8.72 -11.70
C GLN A 173 4.53 -9.04 -10.32
N VAL A 174 4.93 -10.20 -9.78
CA VAL A 174 4.71 -10.59 -8.39
C VAL A 174 6.05 -10.77 -7.69
N PHE A 175 6.14 -10.14 -6.53
CA PHE A 175 7.30 -10.17 -5.66
C PHE A 175 6.87 -10.75 -4.31
N ARG A 176 7.33 -11.97 -4.01
CA ARG A 176 7.10 -12.58 -2.71
C ARG A 176 8.04 -11.96 -1.68
N ASN A 177 7.51 -11.48 -0.56
CA ASN A 177 8.29 -11.01 0.56
C ASN A 177 8.90 -12.20 1.30
N VAL A 178 10.23 -12.22 1.42
CA VAL A 178 10.97 -13.28 2.12
C VAL A 178 11.48 -12.81 3.48
N GLY A 179 10.92 -11.69 3.97
CA GLY A 179 11.18 -11.12 5.29
C GLY A 179 12.19 -9.96 5.26
N GLY A 180 11.98 -9.00 6.17
CA GLY A 180 12.90 -7.86 6.38
C GLY A 180 13.00 -6.90 5.19
N GLY A 181 11.92 -6.75 4.41
CA GLY A 181 11.87 -5.87 3.24
C GLY A 181 12.61 -6.44 2.03
N ARG A 182 12.85 -7.76 2.01
CA ARG A 182 13.49 -8.46 0.88
C ARG A 182 12.44 -9.22 0.08
N PHE A 183 12.59 -9.19 -1.23
CA PHE A 183 11.63 -9.71 -2.17
C PHE A 183 12.29 -10.64 -3.18
N ALA A 184 11.59 -11.72 -3.52
CA ALA A 184 11.90 -12.59 -4.63
C ALA A 184 10.86 -12.38 -5.73
N GLU A 185 11.31 -12.10 -6.95
CA GLU A 185 10.43 -12.06 -8.12
C GLU A 185 9.97 -13.51 -8.44
N VAL A 186 8.66 -13.75 -8.43
CA VAL A 186 8.06 -15.09 -8.53
C VAL A 186 6.97 -15.20 -9.59
N THR A 187 6.85 -14.21 -10.49
CA THR A 187 5.79 -14.16 -11.52
C THR A 187 5.73 -15.45 -12.34
N ALA A 188 6.89 -16.02 -12.69
CA ALA A 188 6.98 -17.24 -13.48
C ALA A 188 6.27 -18.45 -12.82
N THR A 189 6.16 -18.45 -11.49
CA THR A 189 5.54 -19.51 -10.69
C THR A 189 4.22 -19.10 -10.03
N ALA A 190 3.81 -17.84 -10.15
CA ALA A 190 2.63 -17.28 -9.48
C ALA A 190 1.29 -17.60 -10.20
N GLY A 191 1.30 -18.62 -11.06
CA GLY A 191 0.11 -19.15 -11.74
C GLY A 191 -0.01 -18.73 -13.21
N GLU A 192 -0.82 -19.47 -13.96
CA GLU A 192 -0.98 -19.29 -15.41
C GLU A 192 -1.59 -17.94 -15.78
N ALA A 193 -2.51 -17.43 -14.97
CA ALA A 193 -3.16 -16.15 -15.22
C ALA A 193 -2.15 -14.99 -15.30
N LEU A 194 -1.05 -15.06 -14.56
CA LEU A 194 -0.01 -14.02 -14.56
C LEU A 194 0.97 -14.09 -15.74
N ARG A 195 0.79 -15.06 -16.65
CA ARG A 195 1.56 -15.12 -17.90
C ARG A 195 1.02 -14.18 -18.98
N ALA A 196 -0.19 -13.66 -18.79
CA ALA A 196 -0.78 -12.72 -19.73
C ALA A 196 -0.01 -11.40 -19.73
N VAL A 197 0.18 -10.86 -20.94
CA VAL A 197 0.87 -9.59 -21.18
C VAL A 197 -0.15 -8.56 -21.69
N ASP A 198 -0.38 -7.55 -20.88
CA ASP A 198 -1.42 -6.55 -21.11
C ASP A 198 -0.83 -5.13 -20.94
N VAL A 199 -1.68 -4.12 -21.12
CA VAL A 199 -1.34 -2.73 -20.80
C VAL A 199 -2.02 -2.40 -19.48
N SER A 200 -1.56 -3.04 -18.42
CA SER A 200 -2.16 -2.96 -17.09
C SER A 200 -1.95 -1.57 -16.47
N ARG A 201 -2.95 -1.08 -15.75
CA ARG A 201 -2.93 0.24 -15.09
C ARG A 201 -3.30 0.10 -13.62
N GLY A 202 -4.52 0.47 -13.25
CA GLY A 202 -4.96 0.41 -11.86
C GLY A 202 -5.21 -1.02 -11.41
N VAL A 203 -4.78 -1.31 -10.17
CA VAL A 203 -5.03 -2.56 -9.46
C VAL A 203 -5.63 -2.26 -8.09
N ALA A 204 -6.68 -2.98 -7.74
CA ALA A 204 -7.31 -2.96 -6.43
C ALA A 204 -7.21 -4.35 -5.83
N ALA A 205 -6.66 -4.45 -4.62
CA ALA A 205 -6.63 -5.69 -3.88
C ALA A 205 -7.83 -5.83 -2.94
N GLY A 206 -8.26 -7.07 -2.70
CA GLY A 206 -9.31 -7.40 -1.76
C GLY A 206 -9.74 -8.85 -1.88
N ASP A 207 -10.33 -9.40 -0.83
CA ASP A 207 -10.88 -10.76 -0.83
C ASP A 207 -12.35 -10.71 -1.28
N VAL A 208 -12.59 -10.93 -2.58
CA VAL A 208 -13.89 -10.66 -3.21
C VAL A 208 -14.91 -11.74 -2.88
N ASP A 209 -14.47 -12.98 -2.68
CA ASP A 209 -15.32 -14.13 -2.39
C ASP A 209 -15.35 -14.49 -0.89
N ASN A 210 -14.60 -13.76 -0.05
CA ASN A 210 -14.49 -13.90 1.40
C ASN A 210 -13.92 -15.25 1.85
N ASP A 211 -12.99 -15.81 1.07
CA ASP A 211 -12.39 -17.12 1.32
C ASP A 211 -11.07 -17.07 2.11
N GLY A 212 -10.62 -15.85 2.47
CA GLY A 212 -9.39 -15.57 3.18
C GLY A 212 -8.16 -15.43 2.30
N ALA A 213 -8.31 -15.40 0.98
CA ALA A 213 -7.22 -15.16 0.04
C ALA A 213 -7.38 -13.76 -0.59
N GLY A 214 -6.32 -12.95 -0.57
CA GLY A 214 -6.35 -11.63 -1.21
C GLY A 214 -6.37 -11.77 -2.73
N ASP A 215 -7.41 -11.25 -3.39
CA ASP A 215 -7.58 -11.22 -4.84
C ASP A 215 -7.15 -9.87 -5.44
N LEU A 216 -7.07 -9.81 -6.77
CA LEU A 216 -6.74 -8.60 -7.50
C LEU A 216 -7.78 -8.29 -8.58
N ALA A 217 -8.31 -7.07 -8.58
CA ALA A 217 -9.11 -6.51 -9.66
C ALA A 217 -8.30 -5.47 -10.43
N MET A 218 -8.14 -5.64 -11.73
CA MET A 218 -7.24 -4.84 -12.57
C MET A 218 -7.95 -4.23 -13.77
N SER A 219 -7.48 -3.05 -14.16
CA SER A 219 -7.86 -2.36 -15.40
C SER A 219 -6.75 -2.44 -16.43
N ASN A 220 -7.12 -2.67 -17.70
CA ASN A 220 -6.20 -2.79 -18.83
C ASN A 220 -6.59 -1.81 -19.93
N ASN A 221 -5.63 -1.03 -20.42
CA ASN A 221 -5.87 -0.17 -21.57
C ASN A 221 -6.00 -1.00 -22.84
N GLY A 222 -7.09 -0.80 -23.60
CA GLY A 222 -7.34 -1.54 -24.85
C GLY A 222 -7.58 -3.05 -24.64
N GLY A 223 -7.88 -3.48 -23.41
CA GLY A 223 -8.15 -4.87 -23.04
C GLY A 223 -9.28 -4.98 -22.02
N PRO A 224 -9.68 -6.21 -21.65
CA PRO A 224 -10.70 -6.42 -20.62
C PRO A 224 -10.15 -6.09 -19.23
N ALA A 225 -11.04 -5.65 -18.33
CA ALA A 225 -10.74 -5.73 -16.90
C ALA A 225 -10.55 -7.20 -16.48
N ARG A 226 -9.69 -7.44 -15.50
CA ARG A 226 -9.36 -8.79 -15.04
C ARG A 226 -9.59 -8.90 -13.54
N LEU A 227 -10.17 -10.02 -13.13
CA LEU A 227 -10.26 -10.42 -11.72
C LEU A 227 -9.40 -11.68 -11.55
N LEU A 228 -8.37 -11.59 -10.73
CA LEU A 228 -7.46 -12.67 -10.41
C LEU A 228 -7.81 -13.19 -9.03
N LEU A 229 -8.40 -14.39 -8.98
CA LEU A 229 -8.72 -15.04 -7.72
C LEU A 229 -7.50 -15.78 -7.19
N ASN A 230 -7.12 -15.49 -5.96
CA ASN A 230 -5.97 -16.10 -5.32
C ASN A 230 -6.30 -17.52 -4.87
N ARG A 231 -5.57 -18.49 -5.42
CA ARG A 231 -5.75 -19.92 -5.16
C ARG A 231 -4.49 -20.57 -4.56
N THR A 232 -3.66 -19.79 -3.87
CA THR A 232 -2.48 -20.31 -3.18
C THR A 232 -2.86 -21.47 -2.24
N PRO A 233 -2.30 -22.68 -2.44
CA PRO A 233 -2.65 -23.86 -1.67
C PRO A 233 -1.98 -23.85 -0.30
N GLY A 234 -2.55 -24.59 0.66
CA GLY A 234 -1.93 -24.77 1.99
C GLY A 234 -1.85 -23.49 2.81
N ARG A 235 -2.61 -22.46 2.43
CA ARG A 235 -2.72 -21.18 3.13
C ARG A 235 -3.11 -21.40 4.60
N GLY A 236 -2.48 -20.66 5.49
CA GLY A 236 -2.68 -20.77 6.94
C GLY A 236 -4.07 -20.32 7.39
N ARG A 237 -4.23 -20.21 8.71
CA ARG A 237 -5.43 -19.58 9.31
C ARG A 237 -5.39 -18.08 9.03
N TRP A 238 -6.56 -17.47 8.95
CA TRP A 238 -6.67 -16.04 8.67
C TRP A 238 -7.69 -15.35 9.56
N LEU A 239 -7.68 -14.03 9.56
CA LEU A 239 -8.74 -13.22 10.13
C LEU A 239 -8.97 -11.98 9.27
N GLY A 240 -10.22 -11.72 8.94
CA GLY A 240 -10.60 -10.47 8.31
C GLY A 240 -11.09 -9.50 9.37
N VAL A 241 -10.59 -8.26 9.38
CA VAL A 241 -11.07 -7.20 10.28
C VAL A 241 -11.57 -6.04 9.44
N ALA A 242 -12.82 -5.64 9.69
CA ALA A 242 -13.45 -4.48 9.07
C ALA A 242 -13.75 -3.43 10.16
N PRO A 243 -12.77 -2.58 10.53
CA PRO A 243 -13.00 -1.48 11.44
C PRO A 243 -14.05 -0.53 10.89
N ARG A 244 -15.03 -0.15 11.71
CA ARG A 244 -16.00 0.91 11.37
C ARG A 244 -15.61 2.16 12.15
N PRO A 245 -15.31 3.29 11.48
CA PRO A 245 -14.97 4.53 12.16
C PRO A 245 -16.19 5.06 12.93
N PRO A 246 -15.96 5.86 13.98
CA PRO A 246 -17.00 6.71 14.54
C PRO A 246 -17.58 7.64 13.46
N SER A 247 -18.83 8.08 13.66
CA SER A 247 -19.42 9.08 12.76
C SER A 247 -18.56 10.35 12.70
N GLY A 248 -18.33 10.87 11.49
CA GLY A 248 -17.58 12.11 11.26
C GLY A 248 -16.05 11.97 11.30
N VAL A 249 -15.50 10.76 11.41
CA VAL A 249 -14.05 10.50 11.39
C VAL A 249 -13.65 9.84 10.06
N ALA A 250 -12.42 10.09 9.61
CA ALA A 250 -11.86 9.46 8.41
C ALA A 250 -11.90 7.92 8.51
N TRP A 251 -12.22 7.28 7.39
CA TRP A 251 -12.26 5.82 7.29
C TRP A 251 -10.87 5.19 7.17
N SER A 252 -9.97 5.84 6.42
CA SER A 252 -8.58 5.39 6.23
C SER A 252 -7.72 5.70 7.46
N GLY A 253 -6.66 4.90 7.64
CA GLY A 253 -5.63 5.09 8.65
C GLY A 253 -5.80 4.28 9.94
N ALA A 254 -6.95 3.64 10.17
CA ALA A 254 -7.12 2.79 11.36
C ALA A 254 -6.17 1.58 11.30
N THR A 255 -5.36 1.37 12.34
CA THR A 255 -4.34 0.30 12.35
C THR A 255 -4.84 -0.93 13.08
N VAL A 256 -4.46 -2.10 12.58
CA VAL A 256 -4.73 -3.41 13.17
C VAL A 256 -3.41 -4.03 13.61
N THR A 257 -3.34 -4.50 14.85
CA THR A 257 -2.18 -5.20 15.41
C THR A 257 -2.64 -6.55 15.96
N VAL A 258 -1.97 -7.61 15.53
CA VAL A 258 -2.15 -8.95 16.11
C VAL A 258 -1.36 -9.03 17.42
N GLU A 259 -2.04 -9.49 18.46
CA GLU A 259 -1.43 -9.69 19.76
C GLU A 259 -1.01 -11.14 19.93
N ALA A 260 0.28 -11.35 20.21
CA ALA A 260 0.83 -12.68 20.39
C ALA A 260 0.36 -13.32 21.71
N PRO A 261 0.28 -14.66 21.79
CA PRO A 261 0.14 -15.37 23.06
C PRO A 261 1.35 -15.16 23.98
N ARG A 262 1.11 -15.00 25.29
CA ARG A 262 2.15 -14.97 26.35
C ARG A 262 3.27 -13.93 26.10
N ASP A 263 4.52 -14.40 25.96
CA ASP A 263 5.77 -13.62 25.86
C ASP A 263 6.15 -13.28 24.40
N GLY A 264 5.28 -13.57 23.43
CA GLY A 264 5.51 -13.24 22.03
C GLY A 264 5.40 -11.74 21.75
N ALA A 265 6.06 -11.28 20.68
CA ALA A 265 5.94 -9.90 20.23
C ALA A 265 4.62 -9.68 19.47
N ASN A 266 3.93 -8.59 19.77
CA ASN A 266 2.81 -8.14 18.94
C ASN A 266 3.32 -7.80 17.54
N ARG A 267 2.54 -8.15 16.52
CA ARG A 267 2.89 -7.86 15.13
C ARG A 267 1.85 -6.94 14.49
N PRO A 268 2.27 -5.89 13.78
CA PRO A 268 1.41 -5.13 12.88
C PRO A 268 0.74 -6.06 11.86
N ALA A 269 -0.50 -5.75 11.50
CA ALA A 269 -1.25 -6.50 10.49
C ALA A 269 -1.70 -5.63 9.31
N GLY A 270 -1.49 -4.32 9.39
CA GLY A 270 -1.85 -3.36 8.36
C GLY A 270 -2.77 -2.25 8.85
N ARG A 271 -3.21 -1.42 7.90
CA ARG A 271 -4.18 -0.34 8.13
C ARG A 271 -5.40 -0.50 7.23
N VAL A 272 -6.50 0.09 7.65
CA VAL A 272 -7.60 0.40 6.75
C VAL A 272 -7.10 1.43 5.74
N ALA A 273 -7.06 1.05 4.47
CA ALA A 273 -6.64 1.92 3.38
C ALA A 273 -7.71 1.93 2.30
N THR A 274 -8.10 3.13 1.87
CA THR A 274 -8.92 3.38 0.67
C THR A 274 -8.14 4.27 -0.31
N ASP A 275 -6.82 4.18 -0.23
CA ASP A 275 -5.81 4.98 -0.92
C ASP A 275 -4.74 4.06 -1.51
N GLY A 276 -3.77 4.66 -2.21
CA GLY A 276 -2.66 3.97 -2.85
C GLY A 276 -3.00 3.40 -4.23
N SER A 277 -2.05 2.63 -4.77
CA SER A 277 -2.02 2.16 -6.16
C SER A 277 -2.07 3.32 -7.16
N TYR A 278 -2.52 3.06 -8.40
CA TYR A 278 -2.67 4.03 -9.48
C TYR A 278 -4.11 4.05 -9.98
N ALA A 279 -4.81 5.18 -9.85
CA ALA A 279 -6.20 5.36 -10.30
C ALA A 279 -7.18 4.24 -9.81
N SER A 280 -6.91 3.67 -8.64
CA SER A 280 -7.69 2.61 -8.02
C SER A 280 -7.67 2.78 -6.50
N ALA A 281 -8.48 2.00 -5.79
CA ALA A 281 -8.46 1.91 -4.33
C ALA A 281 -8.71 0.45 -3.93
N ARG A 282 -8.15 0.03 -2.80
CA ARG A 282 -8.27 -1.35 -2.30
C ARG A 282 -9.45 -1.52 -1.34
N ASP A 283 -9.76 -2.76 -1.03
CA ASP A 283 -10.71 -3.14 0.01
C ASP A 283 -10.29 -2.56 1.37
N PRO A 284 -11.15 -1.80 2.07
CA PRO A 284 -10.81 -1.22 3.36
C PRO A 284 -10.67 -2.26 4.49
N ARG A 285 -11.02 -3.52 4.26
CA ARG A 285 -10.84 -4.58 5.25
C ARG A 285 -9.36 -4.96 5.33
N VAL A 286 -8.90 -5.22 6.55
CA VAL A 286 -7.57 -5.76 6.80
C VAL A 286 -7.68 -7.26 6.86
N LEU A 287 -7.10 -7.95 5.89
CA LEU A 287 -6.93 -9.39 5.89
C LEU A 287 -5.55 -9.70 6.49
N LEU A 288 -5.50 -10.57 7.49
CA LEU A 288 -4.25 -10.99 8.11
C LEU A 288 -4.04 -12.49 7.99
N GLY A 289 -2.89 -12.86 7.42
CA GLY A 289 -2.33 -14.20 7.52
C GLY A 289 -1.79 -14.46 8.92
N LEU A 290 -2.05 -15.65 9.44
CA LEU A 290 -1.49 -16.11 10.71
C LEU A 290 -0.22 -16.94 10.57
N GLY A 291 0.22 -17.22 9.34
CA GLY A 291 1.41 -18.02 9.08
C GLY A 291 1.35 -19.39 9.76
N ALA A 292 2.52 -19.87 10.17
CA ALA A 292 2.68 -21.15 10.87
C ALA A 292 2.23 -21.13 12.34
N GLU A 293 1.99 -19.94 12.91
CA GLU A 293 1.66 -19.72 14.33
C GLU A 293 0.20 -19.19 14.44
N PRO A 294 -0.82 -20.06 14.29
CA PRO A 294 -2.21 -19.64 14.18
C PRO A 294 -2.82 -19.14 15.50
N GLU A 295 -2.12 -19.30 16.62
CA GLU A 295 -2.63 -18.88 17.92
C GLU A 295 -2.37 -17.39 18.14
N ILE A 296 -3.43 -16.64 18.41
CA ILE A 296 -3.36 -15.23 18.77
C ILE A 296 -4.07 -14.98 20.11
N ALA A 297 -3.50 -14.13 20.95
CA ALA A 297 -4.16 -13.70 22.18
C ALA A 297 -5.33 -12.76 21.87
N GLY A 298 -5.22 -12.02 20.77
CA GLY A 298 -6.23 -11.08 20.34
C GLY A 298 -5.80 -10.22 19.17
N VAL A 299 -6.64 -9.25 18.87
CA VAL A 299 -6.36 -8.19 17.90
C VAL A 299 -6.70 -6.85 18.55
N ARG A 300 -5.78 -5.89 18.39
CA ARG A 300 -5.96 -4.50 18.81
C ARG A 300 -6.17 -3.64 17.57
N ILE A 301 -7.24 -2.85 17.60
CA ILE A 301 -7.58 -1.89 16.55
C ILE A 301 -7.45 -0.50 17.16
N ARG A 302 -6.76 0.41 16.47
CA ARG A 302 -6.62 1.82 16.84
C ARG A 302 -7.12 2.68 15.69
N TRP A 303 -8.05 3.58 15.97
CA TRP A 303 -8.57 4.55 15.01
C TRP A 303 -7.73 5.82 15.01
N THR A 304 -7.85 6.62 13.96
CA THR A 304 -7.10 7.87 13.74
C THR A 304 -7.38 8.95 14.79
N ASP A 305 -8.50 8.85 15.50
CA ASP A 305 -8.86 9.74 16.61
C ASP A 305 -8.32 9.28 17.98
N GLY A 306 -7.45 8.26 17.99
CA GLY A 306 -6.87 7.69 19.20
C GLY A 306 -7.74 6.68 19.93
N ARG A 307 -9.00 6.46 19.52
CA ARG A 307 -9.82 5.39 20.11
C ARG A 307 -9.19 4.03 19.80
N ALA A 308 -9.33 3.09 20.72
CA ALA A 308 -8.83 1.74 20.52
C ALA A 308 -9.79 0.68 21.08
N ARG A 309 -9.80 -0.49 20.45
CA ARG A 309 -10.57 -1.65 20.88
C ARG A 309 -9.71 -2.89 20.78
N ARG A 310 -9.83 -3.76 21.78
CA ARG A 310 -9.17 -5.06 21.82
C ARG A 310 -10.21 -6.17 21.74
N LEU A 311 -10.02 -7.10 20.81
CA LEU A 311 -10.78 -8.34 20.72
C LEU A 311 -9.91 -9.47 21.25
N ARG A 312 -10.33 -10.12 22.32
CA ARG A 312 -9.60 -11.27 22.89
C ARG A 312 -10.08 -12.55 22.22
N SER A 313 -9.16 -13.41 21.82
CA SER A 313 -9.43 -14.72 21.20
C SER A 313 -10.54 -14.69 20.14
N PRO A 314 -10.43 -13.83 19.11
CA PRO A 314 -11.46 -13.72 18.08
C PRO A 314 -11.60 -15.03 17.29
N PRO A 315 -12.80 -15.35 16.77
CA PRO A 315 -12.95 -16.48 15.86
C PRO A 315 -12.18 -16.22 14.57
N LEU A 316 -11.45 -17.22 14.11
CA LEU A 316 -10.62 -17.17 12.89
C LEU A 316 -11.41 -17.65 11.66
N ASP A 317 -10.81 -17.49 10.49
CA ASP A 317 -11.31 -17.82 9.15
C ASP A 317 -12.63 -17.14 8.80
N ARG A 318 -12.73 -15.87 9.14
CA ARG A 318 -13.87 -15.03 8.81
C ARG A 318 -13.55 -13.55 8.92
N TYR A 319 -14.43 -12.75 8.35
CA TYR A 319 -14.48 -11.32 8.62
C TYR A 319 -15.24 -11.00 9.90
N LEU A 320 -14.67 -10.06 10.67
CA LEU A 320 -15.30 -9.42 11.81
C LEU A 320 -15.51 -7.94 11.52
N VAL A 321 -16.75 -7.48 11.64
CA VAL A 321 -17.07 -6.04 11.61
C VAL A 321 -16.92 -5.50 13.03
N VAL A 322 -16.05 -4.50 13.20
CA VAL A 322 -15.69 -4.00 14.53
C VAL A 322 -15.94 -2.51 14.63
N PRO A 323 -17.00 -2.06 15.33
CA PRO A 323 -17.23 -0.63 15.53
C PRO A 323 -16.24 -0.02 16.50
N ALA A 324 -15.91 1.24 16.30
CA ALA A 324 -15.17 2.02 17.27
C ALA A 324 -15.90 2.07 18.63
N PRO A 325 -15.18 2.17 19.76
CA PRO A 325 -15.79 2.45 21.06
C PRO A 325 -16.63 3.73 21.03
N GLU A 326 -17.77 3.72 21.73
CA GLU A 326 -18.54 4.95 21.96
C GLU A 326 -17.69 5.95 22.76
N SER A 327 -17.83 7.25 22.46
CA SER A 327 -17.27 8.29 23.30
C SER A 327 -17.91 8.17 24.69
N ARG A 328 -17.12 7.87 25.72
CA ARG A 328 -17.60 8.05 27.10
C ARG A 328 -17.98 9.53 27.26
N PRO A 329 -19.22 9.87 27.64
CA PRO A 329 -19.53 11.24 28.00
C PRO A 329 -18.60 11.61 29.16
N VAL A 330 -17.84 12.69 28.99
CA VAL A 330 -17.11 13.29 30.09
C VAL A 330 -18.17 13.67 31.11
N ARG A 331 -18.19 13.00 32.28
CA ARG A 331 -18.97 13.51 33.41
C ARG A 331 -18.41 14.90 33.67
N ALA A 332 -19.22 15.93 33.44
CA ALA A 332 -18.90 17.27 33.91
C ALA A 332 -18.53 17.14 35.39
N ALA A 333 -17.35 17.66 35.76
CA ALA A 333 -16.97 17.74 37.15
C ALA A 333 -18.10 18.47 37.91
N PRO A 334 -18.45 18.01 39.13
CA PRO A 334 -19.54 18.58 39.91
C PRO A 334 -19.30 20.05 40.26
#